data_AF-A0A818VY40-F1
#
_entry.id   AF-A0A818VY40-F1
#
_cell.length_a   1.000
_cell.length_b   1.000
_cell.length_c   1.000
_cell.angle_alpha   90.00
_cell.angle_beta   90.00
_cell.angle_gamma   90.00
#
_symmetry.space_group_name_H-M   'P 1'
#
loop_
_entity.id
_entity.type
_entity.pdbx_description
1 polymer ?
#
loop_
_entity_poly.entity_id
_entity_poly.type
_entity_poly.pdbx_seq_one_letter_code
_entity_poly.pdbx_strand_id
1 'polypeptide(L)'
;RLLFDAGQGATVYIDELKDTMKKNNIGLQEILITHWHPDHIYGIKYVLKLIDKRKAIHTPGHTTDHLCFWVEAEQTLFPGNTILGQGTTEFEDLYDYLNSLTLALKMSPKRIYSGYCPVVENPQQTLEHYIFHRQQCNNQIFDAFKQSNDGLDPNEITKIVYMGTLIILFE
;
A
#
# COMPACT_ATOMS: atom_id res chain seq x y z
N ARG A 1 5.20 0.53 22.91
CA ARG A 1 5.71 0.82 24.28
C ARG A 1 5.34 2.26 24.66
N LEU A 2 5.25 2.55 25.95
CA LEU A 2 4.92 3.89 26.47
C LEU A 2 6.22 4.66 26.74
N LEU A 3 6.28 5.93 26.38
CA LEU A 3 7.34 6.85 26.81
C LEU A 3 6.80 7.73 27.95
N PHE A 4 7.53 7.82 29.06
CA PHE A 4 7.22 8.76 30.14
C PHE A 4 8.07 10.02 29.98
N ASP A 5 7.39 11.15 29.82
CA ASP A 5 7.95 12.48 29.54
C ASP A 5 8.79 12.55 28.26
N ALA A 6 8.91 13.76 27.70
CA ALA A 6 9.60 13.99 26.43
C ALA A 6 10.89 14.81 26.58
N GLY A 7 11.28 15.16 27.81
CA GLY A 7 12.47 15.97 28.06
C GLY A 7 12.31 17.44 27.63
N GLN A 8 13.41 18.18 27.75
CA GLN A 8 13.51 19.60 27.39
C GLN A 8 13.67 19.87 25.88
N GLY A 9 13.67 18.84 25.03
CA GLY A 9 13.84 18.98 23.57
C GLY A 9 15.29 19.17 23.10
N ALA A 10 16.28 18.74 23.89
CA ALA A 10 17.67 18.69 23.48
C ALA A 10 17.89 17.65 22.37
N THR A 11 18.65 18.00 21.32
CA THR A 11 18.91 17.10 20.18
C THR A 11 19.59 15.81 20.59
N VAL A 12 20.56 15.88 21.51
CA VAL A 12 21.29 14.70 22.03
C VAL A 12 20.33 13.66 22.61
N TYR A 13 19.35 14.09 23.41
CA TYR A 13 18.33 13.17 23.97
C TYR A 13 17.48 12.52 22.87
N ILE A 14 17.09 13.28 21.84
CA ILE A 14 16.26 12.77 20.73
C ILE A 14 17.04 11.75 19.91
N ASP A 15 18.32 11.99 19.66
CA ASP A 15 19.20 11.06 18.93
C ASP A 15 19.44 9.78 19.75
N GLU A 16 19.74 9.89 21.04
CA GLU A 16 19.89 8.74 21.93
C GLU A 16 18.60 7.91 22.05
N LEU A 17 17.45 8.58 22.15
CA LEU A 17 16.14 7.91 22.17
C LEU A 17 15.91 7.14 20.87
N LYS A 18 16.18 7.77 19.72
CA LYS A 18 16.06 7.13 18.40
C LYS A 18 16.98 5.92 18.26
N ASP A 19 18.23 6.03 18.67
CA ASP A 19 19.21 4.94 18.60
C ASP A 19 18.84 3.80 19.55
N THR A 20 18.37 4.12 20.76
CA THR A 20 17.85 3.14 21.71
C THR A 20 16.64 2.42 21.15
N MET A 21 15.70 3.14 20.54
CA MET A 21 14.53 2.56 19.90
C MET A 21 14.94 1.59 18.79
N LYS A 22 15.84 2.00 17.90
CA LYS A 22 16.35 1.14 16.81
C LYS A 22 17.07 -0.10 17.33
N LYS A 23 18.05 0.09 18.23
CA LYS A 23 18.87 -1.00 18.79
C LYS A 23 18.03 -2.07 19.46
N ASN A 24 16.91 -1.69 20.06
CA ASN A 24 16.03 -2.60 20.81
C ASN A 24 14.73 -2.95 20.06
N ASN A 25 14.62 -2.57 18.77
CA ASN A 25 13.44 -2.78 17.93
C ASN A 25 12.12 -2.32 18.60
N ILE A 26 12.11 -1.06 19.07
CA ILE A 26 10.99 -0.47 19.84
C ILE A 26 10.18 0.49 18.98
N GLY A 27 8.88 0.21 18.85
CA GLY A 27 7.89 1.20 18.45
C GLY A 27 7.27 1.93 19.66
N LEU A 28 7.18 3.25 19.58
CA LEU A 28 6.42 4.07 20.53
C LEU A 28 4.93 4.06 20.15
N GLN A 29 4.09 3.85 21.17
CA GLN A 29 2.63 3.81 21.02
C GLN A 29 2.00 5.11 21.54
N GLU A 30 2.48 5.60 22.67
CA GLU A 30 1.93 6.75 23.37
C GLU A 30 3.02 7.43 24.21
N ILE A 31 2.85 8.72 24.47
CA ILE A 31 3.70 9.53 25.36
C ILE A 31 2.84 9.93 26.55
N LEU A 32 3.21 9.49 27.74
CA LEU A 32 2.59 9.90 29.00
C LEU A 32 3.39 11.03 29.61
N ILE A 33 2.74 12.18 29.79
CA ILE A 33 3.37 13.34 30.43
C ILE A 33 2.94 13.38 31.90
N THR A 34 3.93 13.45 32.79
CA THR A 34 3.68 13.52 34.23
C THR A 34 3.09 14.87 34.63
N HIS A 35 3.65 15.98 34.15
CA HIS A 35 3.18 17.34 34.44
C HIS A 35 3.70 18.37 33.42
N TRP A 36 3.29 19.63 33.55
CA TRP A 36 3.44 20.67 32.53
C TRP A 36 4.84 21.33 32.47
N HIS A 37 5.77 20.99 33.35
CA HIS A 37 7.04 21.71 33.39
C HIS A 37 7.88 21.50 32.11
N PRO A 38 8.63 22.55 31.67
CA PRO A 38 9.37 22.53 30.40
C PRO A 38 10.27 21.32 30.16
N ASP A 39 10.89 20.81 31.21
CA ASP A 39 11.78 19.64 31.20
C ASP A 39 11.06 18.31 30.94
N HIS A 40 9.72 18.30 30.93
CA HIS A 40 8.90 17.15 30.56
C HIS A 40 8.20 17.31 29.21
N ILE A 41 7.80 18.55 28.83
CA ILE A 41 6.92 18.77 27.66
C ILE A 41 7.62 19.34 26.41
N TYR A 42 8.76 20.03 26.51
CA TYR A 42 9.31 20.74 25.35
C TYR A 42 9.83 19.80 24.25
N GLY A 43 10.19 18.57 24.60
CA GLY A 43 10.62 17.56 23.66
C GLY A 43 9.51 16.88 22.86
N ILE A 44 8.22 17.06 23.23
CA ILE A 44 7.08 16.37 22.61
C ILE A 44 7.11 16.52 21.09
N LYS A 45 7.31 17.73 20.58
CA LYS A 45 7.32 18.01 19.14
C LYS A 45 8.43 17.26 18.37
N TYR A 46 9.51 16.88 19.05
CA TYR A 46 10.62 16.15 18.46
C TYR A 46 10.40 14.64 18.58
N VAL A 47 9.97 14.16 19.74
CA VAL A 47 9.60 12.75 19.94
C VAL A 47 8.48 12.33 18.99
N LEU A 48 7.48 13.18 18.76
CA LEU A 48 6.40 12.90 17.80
C LEU A 48 6.90 12.71 16.36
N LYS A 49 8.10 13.21 16.01
CA LYS A 49 8.74 12.94 14.71
C LYS A 49 9.44 11.57 14.66
N LEU A 50 9.71 10.96 15.82
CA LEU A 50 10.26 9.60 15.93
C LEU A 50 9.17 8.53 15.87
N ILE A 51 7.91 8.91 16.14
CA ILE A 51 6.79 7.99 16.03
C ILE A 51 6.44 7.84 14.54
N ASP A 52 6.49 6.61 14.04
CA ASP A 52 6.07 6.32 12.68
C ASP A 52 4.59 6.65 12.49
N LYS A 53 4.34 7.75 11.79
CA LYS A 53 3.00 8.11 11.35
C LYS A 53 2.60 7.17 10.23
N ARG A 54 1.90 6.11 10.60
CA ARG A 54 1.18 5.27 9.65
C ARG A 54 -0.03 6.02 9.15
N LYS A 55 -0.04 6.35 7.86
CA LYS A 55 -1.21 6.92 7.20
C LYS A 55 -2.01 5.79 6.59
N ALA A 56 -3.25 5.63 7.03
CA ALA A 56 -4.22 4.80 6.34
C ALA A 56 -4.65 5.51 5.04
N ILE A 57 -4.70 4.76 3.95
CA ILE A 57 -5.06 5.24 2.63
C ILE A 57 -6.11 4.29 2.09
N HIS A 58 -7.31 4.81 1.84
CA HIS A 58 -8.38 4.04 1.23
C HIS A 58 -8.00 3.67 -0.20
N THR A 59 -7.99 2.38 -0.48
CA THR A 59 -7.56 1.78 -1.75
C THR A 59 -8.55 0.69 -2.16
N PRO A 60 -9.81 1.08 -2.50
CA PRO A 60 -10.84 0.13 -2.88
C PRO A 60 -10.49 -0.62 -4.17
N GLY A 61 -11.20 -1.71 -4.43
CA GLY A 61 -11.06 -2.52 -5.63
C GLY A 61 -10.84 -3.98 -5.29
N HIS A 62 -9.87 -4.30 -4.43
CA HIS A 62 -9.74 -5.67 -3.89
C HIS A 62 -10.98 -6.03 -3.06
N THR A 63 -11.32 -5.15 -2.12
CA THR A 63 -12.62 -5.05 -1.45
C THR A 63 -13.02 -3.57 -1.37
N THR A 64 -14.30 -3.29 -1.19
CA THR A 64 -14.81 -1.90 -1.06
C THR A 64 -14.23 -1.12 0.12
N ASP A 65 -13.82 -1.80 1.19
CA ASP A 65 -13.28 -1.22 2.42
C ASP A 65 -11.75 -1.29 2.53
N HIS A 66 -11.06 -1.73 1.47
CA HIS A 66 -9.63 -2.02 1.54
C HIS A 66 -8.79 -0.77 1.86
N LEU A 67 -7.80 -0.93 2.75
CA LEU A 67 -6.85 0.10 3.16
C LEU A 67 -5.41 -0.34 2.89
N CYS A 68 -4.61 0.57 2.34
CA CYS A 68 -3.16 0.50 2.38
C CYS A 68 -2.64 1.35 3.56
N PHE A 69 -1.48 0.97 4.11
CA PHE A 69 -0.78 1.79 5.10
C PHE A 69 0.54 2.30 4.54
N TRP A 70 0.77 3.61 4.71
CA TRP A 70 1.99 4.28 4.33
C TRP A 70 2.82 4.66 5.54
N VAL A 71 4.10 4.32 5.51
CA VAL A 71 5.09 4.71 6.51
C VAL A 71 6.02 5.74 5.89
N GLU A 72 5.80 7.01 6.22
CA GLU A 72 6.52 8.15 5.62
C GLU A 72 8.03 8.07 5.88
N ALA A 73 8.45 7.73 7.10
CA ALA A 73 9.86 7.72 7.48
C ALA A 73 10.68 6.69 6.67
N GLU A 74 10.04 5.59 6.27
CA GLU A 74 10.67 4.52 5.48
C GLU A 74 10.32 4.58 3.99
N GLN A 75 9.46 5.52 3.58
CA GLN A 75 8.84 5.58 2.24
C GLN A 75 8.34 4.21 1.78
N THR A 76 7.62 3.54 2.67
CA THR A 76 7.27 2.13 2.52
C THR A 76 5.75 1.96 2.54
N LEU A 77 5.25 1.10 1.63
CA LEU A 77 3.83 0.79 1.50
C LEU A 77 3.53 -0.63 2.00
N PHE A 78 2.47 -0.75 2.80
CA PHE A 78 1.88 -2.01 3.23
C PHE A 78 0.52 -2.14 2.55
N PRO A 79 0.41 -2.90 1.46
CA PRO A 79 -0.75 -2.86 0.57
C PRO A 79 -1.81 -3.92 0.89
N GLY A 80 -1.64 -4.68 1.97
CA GLY A 80 -2.48 -5.84 2.27
C GLY A 80 -2.46 -6.84 1.11
N ASN A 81 -3.64 -7.13 0.56
CA ASN A 81 -3.83 -8.08 -0.54
C ASN A 81 -3.92 -7.40 -1.90
N THR A 82 -3.95 -6.05 -1.97
CA THR A 82 -4.02 -5.31 -3.24
C THR A 82 -2.75 -5.48 -4.09
N ILE A 83 -1.60 -5.76 -3.47
CA ILE A 83 -0.35 -6.06 -4.18
C ILE A 83 0.34 -7.22 -3.47
N LEU A 84 0.63 -8.28 -4.22
CA LEU A 84 1.33 -9.47 -3.71
C LEU A 84 2.82 -9.41 -4.06
N GLY A 85 3.63 -10.08 -3.26
CA GLY A 85 5.07 -10.22 -3.49
C GLY A 85 5.40 -11.05 -4.74
N GLN A 86 4.51 -11.98 -5.09
CA GLN A 86 4.63 -12.85 -6.25
C GLN A 86 3.24 -13.11 -6.84
N GLY A 87 3.16 -13.19 -8.17
CA GLY A 87 1.89 -13.39 -8.87
C GLY A 87 0.98 -12.16 -8.83
N THR A 88 -0.31 -12.39 -9.01
CA THR A 88 -1.35 -11.35 -9.01
C THR A 88 -2.49 -11.71 -8.05
N THR A 89 -3.29 -10.72 -7.65
CA THR A 89 -4.42 -10.89 -6.71
C THR A 89 -5.78 -10.74 -7.41
N GLU A 90 -6.83 -11.27 -6.80
CA GLU A 90 -8.22 -11.04 -7.22
C GLU A 90 -8.72 -9.67 -6.75
N PHE A 91 -9.85 -9.22 -7.32
CA PHE A 91 -10.49 -7.95 -6.99
C PHE A 91 -12.00 -8.00 -7.29
N GLU A 92 -12.78 -7.20 -6.56
CA GLU A 92 -14.23 -7.03 -6.76
C GLU A 92 -14.53 -6.03 -7.88
N ASP A 93 -13.81 -4.90 -7.93
CA ASP A 93 -14.03 -3.83 -8.92
C ASP A 93 -12.73 -3.40 -9.60
N LEU A 94 -12.68 -3.53 -10.94
CA LEU A 94 -11.48 -3.23 -11.72
C LEU A 94 -11.15 -1.73 -11.76
N TYR A 95 -12.16 -0.86 -11.81
CA TYR A 95 -11.97 0.58 -11.97
C TYR A 95 -11.34 1.17 -10.71
N ASP A 96 -11.91 0.85 -9.56
CA ASP A 96 -11.39 1.25 -8.26
C ASP A 96 -10.01 0.63 -8.01
N TYR A 97 -9.82 -0.63 -8.38
CA TYR A 97 -8.53 -1.30 -8.23
C TYR A 97 -7.42 -0.61 -9.04
N LEU A 98 -7.68 -0.24 -10.31
CA LEU A 98 -6.71 0.48 -11.14
C LEU A 98 -6.42 1.89 -10.61
N ASN A 99 -7.44 2.58 -10.08
CA ASN A 99 -7.24 3.89 -9.43
C ASN A 99 -6.36 3.76 -8.17
N SER A 100 -6.59 2.72 -7.37
CA SER A 100 -5.80 2.40 -6.18
C SER A 100 -4.35 2.07 -6.52
N LEU A 101 -4.10 1.27 -7.54
CA LEU A 101 -2.74 0.98 -8.03
C LEU A 101 -2.05 2.25 -8.58
N THR A 102 -2.78 3.08 -9.31
CA THR A 102 -2.26 4.35 -9.84
C THR A 102 -1.91 5.32 -8.72
N LEU A 103 -2.71 5.37 -7.65
CA LEU A 103 -2.40 6.14 -6.45
C LEU A 103 -1.13 5.60 -5.77
N ALA A 104 -1.02 4.28 -5.58
CA ALA A 104 0.17 3.65 -5.02
C ALA A 104 1.43 3.92 -5.86
N LEU A 105 1.32 3.94 -7.18
CA LEU A 105 2.42 4.30 -8.09
C LEU A 105 2.86 5.75 -7.91
N LYS A 106 1.92 6.69 -7.81
CA LYS A 106 2.20 8.12 -7.57
C LYS A 106 2.88 8.40 -6.23
N MET A 107 2.69 7.51 -5.25
CA MET A 107 3.35 7.62 -3.95
C MET A 107 4.84 7.26 -4.00
N SER A 108 5.30 6.63 -5.08
CA SER A 108 6.71 6.24 -5.30
C SER A 108 7.34 5.51 -4.09
N PRO A 109 6.73 4.40 -3.61
CA PRO A 109 7.30 3.61 -2.52
C PRO A 109 8.70 3.11 -2.86
N LYS A 110 9.62 3.13 -1.88
CA LYS A 110 10.93 2.49 -1.97
C LYS A 110 10.85 0.98 -1.84
N ARG A 111 9.93 0.49 -1.00
CA ARG A 111 9.65 -0.94 -0.82
C ARG A 111 8.16 -1.14 -0.57
N ILE A 112 7.67 -2.32 -0.93
CA ILE A 112 6.31 -2.76 -0.60
C ILE A 112 6.40 -4.07 0.20
N TYR A 113 5.77 -4.08 1.37
CA TYR A 113 5.62 -5.27 2.21
C TYR A 113 4.22 -5.81 2.05
N SER A 114 4.04 -6.69 1.07
CA SER A 114 2.78 -7.38 0.79
C SER A 114 2.31 -8.23 1.97
N GLY A 115 1.00 -8.50 2.03
CA GLY A 115 0.43 -9.47 2.97
C GLY A 115 0.94 -10.90 2.75
N TYR A 116 1.40 -11.20 1.52
CA TYR A 116 1.98 -12.49 1.13
C TYR A 116 3.37 -12.27 0.51
N CYS A 117 4.39 -12.82 1.17
CA CYS A 117 5.81 -12.74 0.78
C CYS A 117 6.06 -13.19 -0.68
N PRO A 118 7.18 -12.77 -1.32
CA PRO A 118 8.31 -11.99 -0.78
C PRO A 118 8.08 -10.46 -0.70
N VAL A 119 9.04 -9.73 -0.13
CA VAL A 119 9.06 -8.26 -0.19
C VAL A 119 9.26 -7.81 -1.64
N VAL A 120 8.58 -6.76 -2.06
CA VAL A 120 8.76 -6.17 -3.39
C VAL A 120 9.85 -5.09 -3.30
N GLU A 121 11.03 -5.43 -3.82
CA GLU A 121 12.21 -4.56 -3.86
C GLU A 121 12.24 -3.61 -5.07
N ASN A 122 11.44 -3.87 -6.11
CA ASN A 122 11.27 -2.99 -7.27
C ASN A 122 9.81 -2.48 -7.40
N PRO A 123 9.31 -1.64 -6.48
CA PRO A 123 7.90 -1.27 -6.43
C PRO A 123 7.34 -0.65 -7.70
N GLN A 124 8.10 0.26 -8.32
CA GLN A 124 7.67 0.94 -9.55
C GLN A 124 7.37 -0.07 -10.65
N GLN A 125 8.31 -0.97 -10.93
CA GLN A 125 8.16 -2.00 -11.95
C GLN A 125 6.98 -2.93 -11.65
N THR A 126 6.82 -3.34 -10.38
CA THR A 126 5.72 -4.24 -9.99
C THR A 126 4.35 -3.56 -10.15
N LEU A 127 4.22 -2.29 -9.75
CA LEU A 127 2.99 -1.52 -9.88
C LEU A 127 2.64 -1.28 -11.35
N GLU A 128 3.62 -0.89 -12.17
CA GLU A 128 3.45 -0.72 -13.61
C GLU A 128 3.02 -2.04 -14.27
N HIS A 129 3.64 -3.16 -13.88
CA HIS A 129 3.26 -4.49 -14.35
C HIS A 129 1.82 -4.84 -13.99
N TYR A 130 1.39 -4.59 -12.74
CA TYR A 130 0.01 -4.82 -12.31
C TYR A 130 -0.98 -3.99 -13.13
N ILE A 131 -0.71 -2.69 -13.29
CA ILE A 131 -1.58 -1.78 -14.07
C ILE A 131 -1.66 -2.26 -15.52
N PHE A 132 -0.52 -2.53 -16.14
CA PHE A 132 -0.45 -3.02 -17.52
C PHE A 132 -1.21 -4.33 -17.70
N HIS A 133 -0.96 -5.31 -16.83
CA HIS A 133 -1.58 -6.63 -16.89
C HIS A 133 -3.11 -6.54 -16.81
N ARG A 134 -3.64 -5.68 -15.93
CA ARG A 134 -5.09 -5.49 -15.77
C ARG A 134 -5.73 -4.70 -16.91
N GLN A 135 -5.03 -3.68 -17.43
CA GLN A 135 -5.50 -2.94 -18.60
C GLN A 135 -5.50 -3.78 -19.89
N GLN A 136 -4.62 -4.78 -19.99
CA GLN A 136 -4.54 -5.63 -21.18
C GLN A 136 -5.87 -6.35 -21.47
N CYS A 137 -6.51 -6.92 -20.46
CA CYS A 137 -7.83 -7.57 -20.63
C CYS A 137 -8.90 -6.56 -21.09
N ASN A 138 -8.92 -5.37 -20.47
CA ASN A 138 -9.86 -4.32 -20.84
C ASN A 138 -9.66 -3.86 -22.30
N ASN A 139 -8.40 -3.72 -22.73
CA ASN A 139 -8.07 -3.35 -24.11
C ASN A 139 -8.52 -4.42 -25.11
N GLN A 140 -8.34 -5.71 -24.79
CA GLN A 140 -8.81 -6.82 -25.63
C GLN A 140 -10.33 -6.80 -25.79
N ILE A 141 -11.07 -6.51 -24.71
CA ILE A 141 -12.53 -6.34 -24.77
C ILE A 141 -12.90 -5.16 -25.68
N PHE A 142 -12.24 -4.01 -25.52
CA PHE A 142 -12.47 -2.84 -26.38
C PHE A 142 -12.16 -3.12 -27.86
N ASP A 143 -11.09 -3.83 -28.15
CA ASP A 143 -10.71 -4.19 -29.52
C ASP A 143 -11.71 -5.18 -30.13
N ALA A 144 -12.25 -6.13 -29.34
CA ALA A 144 -13.31 -7.02 -29.78
C ALA A 144 -14.56 -6.23 -30.20
N PHE A 145 -14.99 -5.26 -29.38
CA PHE A 145 -16.11 -4.39 -29.73
C PHE A 145 -15.86 -3.54 -30.98
N LYS A 146 -14.64 -3.04 -31.19
CA LYS A 146 -14.30 -2.24 -32.40
C LYS A 146 -14.33 -3.07 -33.68
N GLN A 147 -14.03 -4.36 -33.58
CA GLN A 147 -13.98 -5.28 -34.72
C GLN A 147 -15.36 -5.89 -35.04
N SER A 148 -16.30 -5.80 -34.11
CA SER A 148 -17.67 -6.24 -34.32
C SER A 148 -18.54 -5.12 -34.89
N ASN A 149 -19.36 -5.45 -35.89
CA ASN A 149 -20.36 -4.51 -36.42
C ASN A 149 -21.67 -4.53 -35.62
N ASP A 150 -21.87 -5.56 -34.78
CA ASP A 150 -23.04 -5.76 -33.93
C ASP A 150 -22.62 -5.83 -32.44
N GLY A 151 -23.58 -5.72 -31.52
CA GLY A 151 -23.31 -5.89 -30.09
C GLY A 151 -22.82 -7.32 -29.79
N LEU A 152 -21.80 -7.45 -28.95
CA LEU A 152 -21.28 -8.73 -28.49
C LEU A 152 -21.91 -9.11 -27.14
N ASP A 153 -22.28 -10.37 -26.97
CA ASP A 153 -22.67 -10.91 -25.68
C ASP A 153 -21.45 -11.33 -24.83
N PRO A 154 -21.60 -11.54 -23.50
CA PRO A 154 -20.49 -11.93 -22.64
C PRO A 154 -19.77 -13.22 -23.07
N ASN A 155 -20.48 -14.22 -23.60
CA ASN A 155 -19.89 -15.49 -24.01
C ASN A 155 -19.01 -15.32 -25.27
N GLU A 156 -19.45 -14.48 -26.21
CA GLU A 156 -18.67 -14.12 -27.40
C GLU A 156 -17.39 -13.40 -27.02
N ILE A 157 -17.47 -12.42 -26.11
CA ILE A 157 -16.31 -11.69 -25.59
C ILE A 157 -15.35 -12.65 -24.91
N THR A 158 -15.84 -13.54 -24.05
CA THR A 158 -14.99 -14.53 -23.37
C THR A 158 -14.23 -15.41 -24.36
N LYS A 159 -14.88 -15.89 -25.43
CA LYS A 159 -14.21 -16.71 -26.46
C LYS A 159 -13.12 -15.94 -27.20
N ILE A 160 -13.34 -14.65 -27.49
CA ILE A 160 -12.37 -13.81 -28.20
C ILE A 160 -11.17 -13.48 -27.30
N VAL A 161 -11.43 -12.97 -26.09
CA VAL A 161 -10.40 -12.47 -25.17
C VAL A 161 -9.52 -13.61 -24.64
N TYR A 162 -10.12 -14.76 -24.35
CA TYR A 162 -9.43 -15.90 -23.73
C TYR A 162 -9.14 -17.04 -24.72
N MET A 163 -9.11 -16.75 -26.03
CA MET A 163 -8.77 -17.73 -27.06
C MET A 163 -7.41 -18.38 -26.76
N GLY A 164 -7.38 -19.71 -26.58
CA GLY A 164 -6.16 -20.46 -26.23
C GLY A 164 -5.87 -20.59 -24.72
N THR A 165 -6.72 -20.00 -23.87
CA THR A 165 -6.70 -20.26 -22.41
C THR A 165 -7.67 -21.40 -22.12
N LEU A 166 -7.29 -22.36 -21.27
CA LEU A 166 -8.19 -23.42 -20.82
C LEU A 166 -9.19 -22.80 -19.83
N ILE A 167 -10.33 -22.32 -20.32
CA ILE A 167 -11.40 -21.80 -19.48
C ILE A 167 -12.22 -22.99 -18.99
N ILE A 168 -12.10 -23.32 -17.70
CA ILE A 168 -13.06 -24.20 -17.04
C ILE A 168 -14.25 -23.32 -16.68
N LEU A 169 -15.26 -23.31 -17.55
CA LEU A 169 -16.54 -22.71 -17.21
C LEU A 169 -17.21 -23.64 -16.19
N PHE A 170 -17.36 -23.18 -14.95
CA PHE A 170 -18.23 -23.84 -13.98
C PHE A 170 -19.68 -23.45 -14.33
N GLU A 171 -20.47 -24.43 -14.76
CA GLU A 171 -21.93 -24.31 -14.94
C GLU A 171 -22.65 -24.07 -13.61
#